data_AF-A0A352B487-F1
#
_entry.id   AF-A0A352B487-F1
#
_cell.length_a   1.000
_cell.length_b   1.000
_cell.length_c   1.000
_cell.angle_alpha   90.00
_cell.angle_beta   90.00
_cell.angle_gamma   90.00
#
_symmetry.space_group_name_H-M   'P 1'
#
loop_
_entity.id
_entity.type
_entity.pdbx_description
1 polymer ?
#
loop_
_entity_poly.entity_id
_entity_poly.type
_entity_poly.pdbx_seq_one_letter_code
_entity_poly.pdbx_strand_id
1 'polypeptide(L)' 'PAGLAVEAGEPRVAVAVVAAAGEKCDRCWQILPEVGSQAGHPGLCSRCAAVVRGGGGGG' A
#
# COMPACT_ATOMS: atom_id res chain seq x y z
N PRO A 1 7.42 -16.61 6.84
CA PRO A 1 6.76 -16.22 5.56
C PRO A 1 7.78 -16.40 4.43
N ALA A 2 7.41 -17.06 3.33
CA ALA A 2 8.33 -17.38 2.24
C ALA A 2 8.60 -16.13 1.39
N GLY A 3 9.72 -15.45 1.65
CA GLY A 3 10.25 -14.42 0.77
C GLY A 3 11.13 -15.04 -0.32
N LEU A 4 11.09 -14.48 -1.53
CA LEU A 4 12.04 -14.86 -2.58
C LEU A 4 13.43 -14.32 -2.18
N ALA A 5 14.37 -15.23 -1.94
CA ALA A 5 15.76 -14.89 -1.72
C ALA A 5 16.51 -14.90 -3.06
N VAL A 6 17.21 -13.82 -3.37
CA VAL A 6 18.14 -13.76 -4.51
C VAL A 6 19.58 -13.88 -4.01
N GLU A 7 20.33 -14.81 -4.61
CA GLU A 7 21.76 -15.01 -4.35
C GLU A 7 22.57 -13.79 -4.83
N ALA A 8 23.50 -13.30 -4.02
CA ALA A 8 24.25 -12.07 -4.33
C ALA A 8 25.40 -12.29 -5.33
N GLY A 9 25.35 -11.65 -6.51
CA GLY A 9 26.47 -11.45 -7.45
C GLY A 9 27.25 -10.16 -7.18
N GLU A 10 28.50 -10.02 -7.67
CA GLU A 10 29.35 -8.84 -7.38
C GLU A 10 29.03 -7.62 -8.27
N PRO A 11 28.91 -6.39 -7.70
CA PRO A 11 28.96 -6.03 -6.27
C PRO A 11 27.72 -6.51 -5.49
N ARG A 12 27.93 -7.06 -4.28
CA ARG A 12 26.95 -7.88 -3.55
C ARG A 12 25.95 -7.02 -2.76
N VAL A 13 24.72 -6.91 -3.26
CA VAL A 13 23.54 -6.48 -2.51
C VAL A 13 22.55 -7.66 -2.45
N ALA A 14 22.20 -8.11 -1.25
CA ALA A 14 21.15 -9.12 -1.06
C ALA A 14 19.80 -8.43 -0.84
N VAL A 15 18.76 -8.90 -1.52
CA VAL A 15 17.40 -8.35 -1.41
C VAL A 15 16.44 -9.46 -1.01
N ALA A 16 15.61 -9.20 -0.01
CA ALA A 16 14.51 -10.07 0.38
C ALA A 16 13.19 -9.39 0.02
N VAL A 17 12.37 -10.06 -0.80
CA VAL A 17 11.03 -9.58 -1.15
C VAL A 17 10.00 -10.36 -0.34
N VAL A 18 9.17 -9.66 0.40
CA VAL A 18 8.06 -10.23 1.18
C VAL A 18 6.75 -9.52 0.82
N ALA A 19 5.64 -10.24 0.92
CA ALA A 19 4.33 -9.63 0.78
C ALA A 19 4.13 -8.54 1.86
N ALA A 20 3.67 -7.37 1.44
CA ALA A 20 3.29 -6.30 2.36
C ALA A 20 2.01 -6.67 3.11
N ALA A 21 1.84 -6.16 4.33
CA ALA A 21 0.64 -6.38 5.12
C ALA A 21 -0.50 -5.43 4.71
N GLY A 22 -1.72 -5.95 4.63
CA GLY A 22 -2.92 -5.18 4.28
C GLY A 22 -3.31 -5.35 2.81
N GLU A 23 -4.10 -4.41 2.32
CA GLU A 23 -4.70 -4.47 0.97
C GLU A 23 -4.29 -3.25 0.13
N LYS A 24 -4.39 -3.39 -1.20
CA LYS A 24 -4.10 -2.29 -2.12
C LYS A 24 -5.20 -1.24 -2.05
N CYS A 25 -4.82 0.02 -1.80
CA CYS A 25 -5.72 1.16 -1.93
C CYS A 25 -6.01 1.47 -3.40
N ASP A 26 -7.28 1.56 -3.80
CA ASP A 26 -7.67 1.79 -5.20
C ASP A 26 -7.25 3.15 -5.76
N ARG A 27 -7.02 4.15 -4.90
CA ARG A 27 -6.67 5.53 -5.31
C ARG A 27 -5.19 5.85 -5.31
N CYS A 28 -4.41 5.33 -4.35
CA CYS A 28 -2.97 5.64 -4.25
C CYS A 28 -2.06 4.43 -4.45
N TRP A 29 -2.63 3.23 -4.63
CA TRP A 29 -1.93 1.96 -4.91
C TRP A 29 -0.89 1.52 -3.87
N GLN A 30 -0.88 2.14 -2.70
CA GLN A 30 -0.12 1.65 -1.56
C GLN A 30 -0.85 0.44 -0.94
N ILE A 31 -0.09 -0.58 -0.53
CA ILE A 31 -0.60 -1.67 0.31
C ILE A 31 -0.60 -1.18 1.75
N LEU A 32 -1.77 -1.09 2.37
CA LEU A 32 -1.96 -0.47 3.67
C LEU A 32 -2.93 -1.30 4.52
N PRO A 33 -2.64 -1.57 5.81
CA PRO A 33 -3.53 -2.31 6.70
C PRO A 33 -4.89 -1.64 6.92
N GLU A 34 -4.99 -0.32 6.74
CA GLU A 34 -6.22 0.44 6.98
C GLU A 34 -7.20 0.49 5.80
N VAL A 35 -6.86 -0.11 4.65
CA VAL A 35 -7.81 -0.27 3.54
C VAL A 35 -8.97 -1.15 4.03
N GLY A 36 -10.22 -0.74 3.76
CA GLY A 36 -11.42 -1.39 4.30
C GLY A 36 -11.96 -0.79 5.61
N SER A 37 -11.19 0.07 6.29
CA SER A 37 -11.63 0.66 7.58
C SER A 37 -12.74 1.71 7.45
N GLN A 38 -12.96 2.26 6.26
CA GLN A 38 -13.90 3.35 6.02
C GLN A 38 -15.16 2.80 5.34
N ALA A 39 -16.27 2.67 6.08
CA ALA A 39 -17.49 2.03 5.58
C ALA A 39 -18.05 2.66 4.29
N GLY A 40 -17.92 3.99 4.11
CA GLY A 40 -18.34 4.67 2.87
C GLY A 40 -17.39 4.48 1.68
N HIS A 41 -16.16 4.03 1.92
CA HIS A 41 -15.12 3.86 0.91
C HIS A 41 -14.23 2.63 1.22
N PRO A 42 -14.77 1.40 1.16
CA PRO A 42 -14.05 0.20 1.61
C PRO A 42 -12.79 -0.11 0.79
N GLY A 43 -12.70 0.32 -0.47
CA GLY A 43 -11.48 0.16 -1.29
C GLY A 43 -10.37 1.18 -1.03
N LEU A 44 -10.58 2.15 -0.11
CA LEU A 44 -9.65 3.25 0.12
C LEU A 44 -9.01 3.19 1.50
N CYS A 45 -7.75 3.64 1.57
CA CYS A 45 -7.11 3.95 2.85
C CYS A 45 -7.68 5.23 3.45
N SER A 46 -7.50 5.44 4.76
CA SER A 46 -8.03 6.59 5.51
C SER A 46 -7.70 7.95 4.88
N ARG A 47 -6.46 8.11 4.35
CA ARG A 47 -6.03 9.34 3.65
C ARG A 47 -6.87 9.59 2.39
N CYS A 48 -7.05 8.56 1.57
CA CYS A 48 -7.78 8.68 0.32
C CYS A 48 -9.28 8.87 0.56
N ALA A 49 -9.84 8.18 1.55
CA ALA A 49 -11.22 8.36 1.99
C ALA A 49 -11.48 9.79 2.52
N ALA A 50 -10.53 10.42 3.21
CA ALA A 50 -10.66 11.81 3.64
C ALA A 50 -10.70 12.78 2.45
N VAL A 51 -9.82 12.58 1.46
CA VAL A 51 -9.76 13.42 0.25
C VAL A 51 -11.05 13.36 -0.56
N VAL A 52 -11.62 12.16 -0.75
CA VAL A 52 -12.86 12.02 -1.56
C VAL A 52 -14.11 12.49 -0.81
N ARG A 53 -14.13 12.37 0.53
CA ARG A 53 -15.21 12.94 1.36
C ARG A 53 -15.18 14.47 1.35
N GLY A 54 -14.00 15.07 1.41
CA GLY A 54 -13.80 16.51 1.39
C GLY A 54 -13.83 17.13 0.00
N GLY A 55 -14.60 16.56 -0.95
CA GLY A 55 -14.55 16.87 -2.39
C GLY A 55 -14.25 18.34 -2.72
N GLY A 56 -13.10 18.59 -3.35
CA GLY A 56 -12.80 19.81 -4.10
C GLY A 56 -12.28 21.00 -3.29
N GLY A 57 -11.04 20.91 -2.82
CA GLY A 57 -10.26 22.09 -2.39
C GLY A 57 -8.96 22.15 -3.18
N GLY A 58 -9.05 22.54 -4.45
CA GLY A 58 -7.87 22.96 -5.20
C GLY A 58 -7.23 24.16 -4.51
N GLY A 59 -5.92 24.10 -4.32
CA GLY A 59 -5.05 25.27 -4.30
C GLY A 59 -4.42 25.41 -5.67
#